data_AF-A0A960NN18-F1
#
_entry.id   AF-A0A960NN18-F1
#
_cell.length_a   1.000
_cell.length_b   1.000
_cell.length_c   1.000
_cell.angle_alpha   90.00
_cell.angle_beta   90.00
_cell.angle_gamma   90.00
#
_symmetry.space_group_name_H-M   'P 1'
#
loop_
_entity.id
_entity.type
_entity.pdbx_description
1 polymer ?
#
loop_
_entity_poly.entity_id
_entity_poly.type
_entity_poly.pdbx_seq_one_letter_code
_entity_poly.pdbx_strand_id
1 'polypeptide(L)'
;MNQPPSLLAHWRSWTSHILRLGLGGLFILAAWPKIHDPAAFAQMIYYYKILPDALINPVALLLPWTELVCGISLIAIPRLRPGAAALITLMLIVFTTAIIFNLARGLDISCGCFSVEENAATIGWPKVVENLALIGLGGLCMRLSAK
;
A
#
# COMPACT_ATOMS: atom_id res chain seq x y z
N MET A 1 17.07 34.09 25.06
CA MET A 1 18.23 33.54 24.33
C MET A 1 17.72 32.45 23.40
N ASN A 2 17.80 32.74 22.11
CA ASN A 2 17.21 31.95 21.04
C ASN A 2 18.08 30.70 20.81
N GLN A 3 17.57 29.53 21.19
CA GLN A 3 18.11 28.27 20.70
C GLN A 3 17.91 28.28 19.17
N PRO A 4 18.96 28.13 18.33
CA PRO A 4 18.75 28.00 16.89
C PRO A 4 17.83 26.81 16.63
N PRO A 5 16.92 26.87 15.64
CA PRO A 5 16.10 25.71 15.32
C PRO A 5 17.06 24.55 15.01
N SER A 6 17.03 23.50 15.83
CA SER A 6 17.92 22.37 15.63
C SER A 6 17.68 21.85 14.21
N LEU A 7 18.74 21.69 13.43
CA LEU A 7 18.67 21.17 12.05
C LEU A 7 17.89 19.84 12.01
N LEU A 8 17.93 19.09 13.11
CA LEU A 8 17.15 17.88 13.38
C LEU A 8 15.64 18.09 13.36
N ALA A 9 15.11 19.22 13.86
CA ALA A 9 13.68 19.51 13.86
C ALA A 9 13.15 19.83 12.46
N HIS A 10 13.90 20.60 11.67
CA HIS A 10 13.56 20.89 10.27
C HIS A 10 13.63 19.62 9.41
N TRP A 11 14.70 18.83 9.55
CA TRP A 11 14.84 17.54 8.85
C TRP A 11 13.67 16.60 9.16
N ARG A 12 13.28 16.48 10.43
CA ARG A 12 12.16 15.63 10.87
C ARG A 12 10.81 16.04 10.25
N SER A 13 10.55 17.33 10.13
CA SER A 13 9.32 17.85 9.54
C SER A 13 9.25 17.52 8.05
N TRP A 14 10.30 17.88 7.29
CA TRP A 14 10.36 17.65 5.84
C TRP A 14 10.28 16.18 5.47
N THR A 15 10.99 15.31 6.19
CA THR A 15 10.91 13.86 5.98
C THR A 15 9.48 13.33 6.20
N SER A 16 8.79 13.82 7.23
CA SER A 16 7.40 13.40 7.51
C SER A 16 6.43 13.82 6.40
N HIS A 17 6.60 15.01 5.84
CA HIS A 17 5.76 15.51 4.75
C HIS A 17 5.96 14.72 3.47
N ILE A 18 7.22 14.46 3.09
CA ILE A 18 7.55 13.68 1.89
C ILE A 18 7.00 12.25 2.02
N LEU A 19 7.22 11.60 3.16
CA LEU A 19 6.71 10.24 3.42
C LEU A 19 5.19 10.17 3.31
N ARG A 20 4.48 11.15 3.86
CA ARG A 20 3.01 11.21 3.82
C ARG A 20 2.48 11.40 2.41
N LEU A 21 3.05 12.34 1.66
CA LEU A 21 2.64 12.61 0.29
C LEU A 21 2.95 11.42 -0.61
N GLY A 22 4.13 10.79 -0.44
CA GLY A 22 4.52 9.60 -1.17
C GLY A 22 3.63 8.39 -0.88
N LEU A 23 3.51 7.98 0.40
CA LEU A 23 2.71 6.81 0.79
C LEU A 23 1.22 7.02 0.53
N GLY A 24 0.70 8.20 0.86
CA GLY A 24 -0.70 8.52 0.65
C GLY A 24 -1.03 8.58 -0.85
N GLY A 25 -0.17 9.22 -1.65
CA GLY A 25 -0.32 9.30 -3.09
C GLY A 25 -0.25 7.92 -3.76
N LEU A 26 0.69 7.08 -3.33
CA LEU A 26 0.81 5.69 -3.82
C LEU A 26 -0.49 4.90 -3.60
N PHE A 27 -1.07 4.97 -2.40
CA PHE A 27 -2.31 4.26 -2.08
C PHE A 27 -3.53 4.80 -2.85
N ILE A 28 -3.60 6.12 -3.05
CA ILE A 28 -4.65 6.74 -3.89
C ILE A 28 -4.54 6.25 -5.33
N LEU A 29 -3.33 6.28 -5.91
CA LEU A 29 -3.07 5.83 -7.27
C LEU A 29 -3.30 4.33 -7.43
N ALA A 30 -2.97 3.52 -6.42
CA ALA A 30 -3.21 2.09 -6.43
C ALA A 30 -4.71 1.73 -6.31
N ALA A 31 -5.49 2.53 -5.58
CA ALA A 31 -6.93 2.31 -5.41
C ALA A 31 -7.72 2.62 -6.69
N TRP A 32 -7.31 3.64 -7.45
CA TRP A 32 -8.04 4.13 -8.61
C TRP A 32 -8.40 3.06 -9.66
N PRO A 33 -7.46 2.27 -10.22
CA PRO A 33 -7.81 1.25 -11.20
C PRO A 33 -8.68 0.13 -10.62
N LYS A 34 -8.54 -0.18 -9.32
CA LYS A 34 -9.34 -1.21 -8.64
C LYS A 34 -10.80 -0.77 -8.42
N ILE A 35 -11.03 0.53 -8.23
CA ILE A 35 -12.38 1.12 -8.12
C ILE A 35 -13.03 1.22 -9.50
N HIS A 36 -12.25 1.56 -10.53
CA HIS A 36 -12.76 1.67 -11.89
C HIS A 36 -13.21 0.31 -12.44
N ASP A 37 -12.44 -0.76 -12.19
CA ASP A 37 -12.81 -2.12 -12.59
C ASP A 37 -12.72 -3.11 -11.42
N PRO A 38 -13.76 -3.14 -10.56
CA PRO A 38 -13.81 -4.07 -9.44
C PRO A 38 -13.91 -5.53 -9.89
N ALA A 39 -14.40 -5.81 -11.11
CA ALA A 39 -14.53 -7.16 -11.64
C ALA A 39 -13.15 -7.73 -12.01
N ALA A 40 -12.31 -6.95 -12.70
CA ALA A 40 -10.92 -7.32 -12.96
C ALA A 40 -10.15 -7.50 -11.64
N PHE A 41 -10.37 -6.62 -10.66
CA PHE A 41 -9.71 -6.78 -9.36
C PHE A 41 -10.18 -8.02 -8.58
N ALA A 42 -11.48 -8.33 -8.61
CA ALA A 42 -12.02 -9.58 -8.04
C ALA A 42 -11.41 -10.82 -8.70
N GLN A 43 -11.22 -10.78 -10.03
CA GLN A 43 -10.58 -11.86 -10.78
C GLN A 43 -9.12 -12.06 -10.35
N MET A 44 -8.38 -10.96 -10.14
CA MET A 44 -7.02 -11.02 -9.59
C MET A 44 -6.99 -11.66 -8.19
N ILE A 45 -7.93 -11.29 -7.31
CA ILE A 45 -8.06 -11.91 -5.98
C ILE A 45 -8.40 -13.41 -6.08
N TYR A 46 -9.27 -13.80 -7.02
CA TYR A 46 -9.63 -15.20 -7.25
C TYR A 46 -8.42 -16.05 -7.65
N TYR A 47 -7.54 -15.52 -8.51
CA TYR A 47 -6.34 -16.22 -8.93
C TYR A 47 -5.30 -16.37 -7.81
N TYR A 48 -5.38 -15.57 -6.75
CA TYR A 48 -4.50 -15.75 -5.59
C TYR A 48 -4.87 -17.03 -4.81
N LYS A 49 -6.10 -17.56 -4.93
CA LYS A 49 -6.53 -18.79 -4.25
C LYS A 49 -6.31 -18.78 -2.72
N ILE A 50 -6.35 -17.58 -2.12
CA ILE A 50 -6.19 -17.37 -0.66
C ILE A 50 -7.55 -17.29 0.04
N LEU A 51 -8.51 -16.59 -0.56
CA LEU A 51 -9.82 -16.32 0.02
C LEU A 51 -10.88 -17.32 -0.50
N PRO A 52 -11.89 -17.68 0.33
CA PRO A 52 -13.06 -18.38 -0.17
C PRO A 52 -13.89 -17.49 -1.11
N ASP A 53 -14.58 -18.12 -2.06
CA ASP A 53 -15.30 -17.42 -3.15
C ASP A 53 -16.30 -16.36 -2.64
N ALA A 54 -16.96 -16.64 -1.51
CA ALA A 54 -17.91 -15.71 -0.88
C ALA A 54 -17.28 -14.39 -0.42
N LEU A 55 -15.98 -14.34 -0.14
CA LEU A 55 -15.27 -13.14 0.33
C LEU A 55 -14.60 -12.35 -0.80
N ILE A 56 -14.48 -12.91 -2.01
CA ILE A 56 -13.77 -12.27 -3.12
C ILE A 56 -14.44 -10.94 -3.50
N ASN A 57 -15.75 -10.96 -3.75
CA ASN A 57 -16.48 -9.75 -4.15
C ASN A 57 -16.53 -8.69 -3.03
N PRO A 58 -16.82 -9.04 -1.75
CA PRO A 58 -16.74 -8.07 -0.66
C PRO A 58 -15.35 -7.42 -0.53
N VAL A 59 -14.26 -8.19 -0.63
CA VAL A 59 -12.91 -7.64 -0.53
C VAL A 59 -12.58 -6.79 -1.75
N ALA A 60 -12.93 -7.23 -2.96
CA ALA A 60 -12.71 -6.46 -4.18
C ALA A 60 -13.40 -5.08 -4.15
N LEU A 61 -14.55 -4.97 -3.48
CA LEU A 61 -15.25 -3.71 -3.29
C LEU A 61 -14.66 -2.90 -2.13
N LEU A 62 -14.53 -3.47 -0.93
CA LEU A 62 -14.20 -2.69 0.27
C LEU A 62 -12.73 -2.29 0.36
N LEU A 63 -11.83 -3.13 -0.15
CA LEU A 63 -10.40 -2.92 0.00
C LEU A 63 -9.91 -1.66 -0.74
N PRO A 64 -10.28 -1.41 -2.02
CA PRO A 64 -9.85 -0.18 -2.72
C PRO A 64 -10.37 1.10 -2.08
N TRP A 65 -11.62 1.10 -1.57
CA TRP A 65 -12.14 2.26 -0.82
C TRP A 65 -11.35 2.48 0.47
N THR A 66 -10.96 1.41 1.16
CA THR A 66 -10.11 1.51 2.36
C THR A 66 -8.73 2.09 2.02
N GLU A 67 -8.12 1.66 0.92
CA GLU A 67 -6.84 2.21 0.42
C GLU A 67 -6.96 3.71 0.13
N LEU A 68 -8.02 4.10 -0.59
CA LEU A 68 -8.29 5.48 -0.97
C LEU A 68 -8.50 6.38 0.25
N VAL A 69 -9.38 5.97 1.18
CA VAL A 69 -9.69 6.73 2.40
C VAL A 69 -8.45 6.87 3.27
N CYS A 70 -7.63 5.82 3.42
CA CYS A 70 -6.39 5.91 4.18
C CYS A 70 -5.37 6.83 3.50
N GLY A 71 -5.22 6.74 2.18
CA GLY A 71 -4.31 7.60 1.41
C GLY A 71 -4.69 9.08 1.52
N ILE A 72 -5.98 9.41 1.35
CA ILE A 72 -6.50 10.78 1.53
C ILE A 72 -6.31 11.25 2.97
N SER A 73 -6.65 10.40 3.95
CA SER A 73 -6.53 10.75 5.38
C SER A 73 -5.09 11.06 5.78
N LEU A 74 -4.11 10.31 5.23
CA LEU A 74 -2.70 10.52 5.51
C LEU A 74 -2.21 11.90 5.00
N ILE A 75 -2.71 12.33 3.83
CA ILE A 75 -2.35 13.61 3.22
C ILE A 75 -3.11 14.77 3.87
N ALA A 76 -4.45 14.71 3.82
CA ALA A 76 -5.33 15.85 4.03
C ALA A 76 -5.85 16.01 5.46
N ILE A 77 -5.83 14.96 6.29
CA ILE A 77 -6.54 14.97 7.59
C ILE A 77 -5.55 14.81 8.76
N PRO A 78 -5.03 15.91 9.35
CA PRO A 78 -4.13 15.94 10.51
C PRO A 78 -4.44 14.93 11.62
N ARG A 79 -5.72 14.86 12.02
CA ARG A 79 -6.20 14.05 13.14
C ARG A 79 -6.20 12.54 12.86
N LEU A 80 -6.29 12.13 11.59
CA LEU A 80 -6.40 10.71 11.20
C LEU A 80 -5.07 10.09 10.76
N ARG A 81 -4.03 10.90 10.53
CA ARG A 81 -2.69 10.42 10.11
C ARG A 81 -2.14 9.22 10.86
N PRO A 82 -2.13 9.16 12.21
CA PRO A 82 -1.55 8.00 12.90
C PRO A 82 -2.32 6.71 12.61
N GLY A 83 -3.66 6.77 12.56
CA GLY A 83 -4.50 5.63 12.21
C GLY A 83 -4.36 5.23 10.75
N ALA A 84 -4.34 6.21 9.84
CA ALA A 84 -4.16 5.97 8.40
C ALA A 84 -2.80 5.33 8.10
N ALA A 85 -1.72 5.81 8.73
CA ALA A 85 -0.38 5.24 8.57
C ALA A 85 -0.30 3.80 9.13
N ALA A 86 -1.00 3.51 10.23
CA ALA A 86 -1.08 2.15 10.78
C ALA A 86 -1.82 1.20 9.84
N LEU A 87 -2.97 1.61 9.30
CA LEU A 87 -3.76 0.81 8.36
C LEU A 87 -3.01 0.58 7.05
N ILE A 88 -2.39 1.61 6.46
CA ILE A 88 -1.54 1.48 5.27
C ILE A 88 -0.42 0.47 5.51
N THR A 89 0.25 0.55 6.67
CA THR A 89 1.32 -0.39 7.04
C THR A 89 0.80 -1.82 7.16
N LEU A 90 -0.36 -2.00 7.79
CA LEU A 90 -1.02 -3.31 7.92
C LEU A 90 -1.38 -3.88 6.54
N MET A 91 -1.96 -3.07 5.66
CA MET A 91 -2.32 -3.48 4.29
C MET A 91 -1.08 -3.90 3.50
N LEU A 92 0.03 -3.14 3.58
CA LEU A 92 1.29 -3.52 2.95
C LEU A 92 1.80 -4.87 3.47
N ILE A 93 1.73 -5.12 4.78
CA ILE A 93 2.10 -6.42 5.35
C ILE A 93 1.25 -7.53 4.74
N VAL A 94 -0.08 -7.37 4.74
CA VAL A 94 -1.01 -8.35 4.17
C VAL A 94 -0.74 -8.61 2.69
N PHE A 95 -0.54 -7.57 1.88
CA PHE A 95 -0.23 -7.71 0.45
C PHE A 95 1.11 -8.40 0.22
N THR A 96 2.13 -8.06 1.02
CA THR A 96 3.45 -8.70 0.94
C THR A 96 3.35 -10.16 1.29
N THR A 97 2.64 -10.51 2.36
CA THR A 97 2.43 -11.91 2.75
C THR A 97 1.67 -12.68 1.67
N ALA A 98 0.64 -12.10 1.06
CA ALA A 98 -0.09 -12.72 -0.04
C ALA A 98 0.81 -12.99 -1.26
N ILE A 99 1.67 -12.04 -1.64
CA ILE A 99 2.63 -12.21 -2.74
C ILE A 99 3.65 -13.31 -2.41
N ILE A 100 4.28 -13.26 -1.22
CA ILE A 100 5.26 -14.27 -0.79
C ILE A 100 4.62 -15.66 -0.78
N PHE A 101 3.38 -15.77 -0.30
CA PHE A 101 2.64 -17.02 -0.21
C PHE A 101 2.31 -17.63 -1.58
N ASN A 102 2.03 -16.79 -2.58
CA ASN A 102 1.83 -17.24 -3.97
C ASN A 102 3.16 -17.62 -4.63
N LEU A 103 4.21 -16.83 -4.45
CA LEU A 103 5.55 -17.15 -4.94
C LEU A 103 6.08 -18.46 -4.34
N ALA A 104 5.86 -18.71 -3.06
CA ALA A 104 6.26 -19.94 -2.38
C ALA A 104 5.53 -21.20 -2.91
N ARG A 105 4.35 -21.04 -3.51
CA ARG A 105 3.63 -22.13 -4.19
C ARG A 105 4.07 -22.33 -5.64
N GLY A 106 4.97 -21.51 -6.16
CA GLY A 106 5.29 -21.48 -7.58
C GLY A 106 4.14 -20.99 -8.46
N LEU A 107 3.14 -20.30 -7.87
CA LEU A 107 2.17 -19.55 -8.65
C LEU A 107 2.87 -18.28 -9.11
N ASP A 108 3.50 -18.37 -10.28
CA ASP A 108 4.07 -17.21 -10.93
C ASP A 108 2.91 -16.38 -11.50
N ILE A 109 2.60 -15.28 -10.81
CA ILE A 109 1.57 -14.31 -11.20
C ILE A 109 1.96 -13.65 -12.54
N SER A 110 3.21 -13.82 -12.98
CA SER A 110 3.77 -13.39 -14.27
C SER A 110 3.62 -14.44 -15.39
N CYS A 111 3.40 -15.72 -15.07
CA CYS A 111 3.27 -16.77 -16.08
C CYS A 111 1.81 -16.97 -16.53
N GLY A 112 1.36 -16.11 -17.44
CA GLY A 112 0.57 -16.60 -18.59
C GLY A 112 -0.94 -16.81 -18.44
N CYS A 113 -1.63 -16.33 -17.40
CA CYS A 113 -3.10 -16.25 -17.42
C CYS A 113 -3.62 -14.90 -17.98
N PHE A 114 -2.73 -13.92 -18.19
CA PHE A 114 -2.98 -12.68 -18.93
C PHE A 114 -1.74 -12.29 -19.74
N SER A 115 -1.52 -12.94 -20.87
CA SER A 115 -0.68 -12.39 -21.93
C SER A 115 -1.48 -11.32 -22.69
N VAL A 116 -1.71 -10.17 -22.08
CA VAL A 116 -2.12 -8.94 -22.78
C VAL A 116 -1.43 -7.78 -22.07
N GLU A 117 -0.46 -7.18 -22.76
CA GLU A 117 0.37 -6.02 -22.37
C GLU A 117 1.76 -6.32 -21.76
N GLU A 118 2.79 -6.00 -22.56
CA GLU A 118 4.23 -5.98 -22.24
C GLU A 118 4.63 -5.03 -21.08
N ASN A 119 3.67 -4.39 -20.42
CA ASN A 119 3.88 -3.46 -19.30
C ASN A 119 3.28 -3.95 -17.97
N ALA A 120 2.81 -5.20 -17.90
CA ALA A 120 2.39 -5.79 -16.63
C ALA A 120 3.61 -5.88 -15.69
N ALA A 121 3.73 -4.89 -14.80
CA ALA A 121 4.78 -4.80 -13.79
C ALA A 121 4.98 -6.18 -13.15
N THR A 122 6.18 -6.75 -13.31
CA THR A 122 6.53 -8.10 -12.87
C THR A 122 6.14 -8.29 -11.40
N ILE A 123 5.05 -9.03 -11.17
CA ILE A 123 4.57 -9.35 -9.83
C ILE A 123 5.45 -10.50 -9.32
N GLY A 124 6.62 -10.15 -8.80
CA GLY A 124 7.63 -11.09 -8.31
C GLY A 124 8.40 -10.57 -7.09
N TRP A 125 9.59 -11.11 -6.86
CA TRP A 125 10.51 -10.67 -5.79
C TRP A 125 10.79 -9.15 -5.77
N PRO A 126 10.86 -8.43 -6.90
CA PRO A 126 11.01 -6.97 -6.87
C PRO A 126 9.88 -6.27 -6.12
N LYS A 127 8.63 -6.73 -6.26
CA LYS A 127 7.48 -6.16 -5.54
C LYS A 127 7.52 -6.46 -4.05
N VAL A 128 8.07 -7.60 -3.65
CA VAL A 128 8.31 -7.91 -2.24
C VAL A 128 9.30 -6.91 -1.64
N VAL A 129 10.42 -6.64 -2.34
CA VAL A 129 11.42 -5.67 -1.88
C VAL A 129 10.83 -4.25 -1.80
N GLU A 130 10.08 -3.84 -2.82
CA GLU A 130 9.39 -2.55 -2.85
C GLU A 130 8.43 -2.41 -1.65
N ASN A 131 7.60 -3.42 -1.41
CA ASN A 131 6.67 -3.40 -0.28
C ASN A 131 7.39 -3.42 1.07
N LEU A 132 8.47 -4.17 1.23
CA LEU A 132 9.27 -4.18 2.46
C LEU A 132 9.89 -2.80 2.73
N ALA A 133 10.38 -2.12 1.69
CA ALA A 133 10.84 -0.74 1.81
C ALA A 133 9.68 0.18 2.24
N LEU A 134 8.52 0.06 1.61
CA LEU A 134 7.32 0.84 1.95
C LEU A 134 6.82 0.57 3.38
N ILE A 135 6.91 -0.66 3.89
CA ILE A 135 6.59 -1.01 5.29
C ILE A 135 7.54 -0.28 6.24
N GLY A 136 8.83 -0.27 5.95
CA GLY A 136 9.82 0.48 6.72
C GLY A 136 9.52 1.98 6.75
N LEU A 137 9.18 2.55 5.58
CA LEU A 137 8.79 3.96 5.44
C LEU A 137 7.47 4.27 6.17
N GLY A 138 6.49 3.36 6.13
CA GLY A 138 5.22 3.47 6.86
C GLY A 138 5.43 3.50 8.37
N GLY A 139 6.23 2.56 8.90
CA GLY A 139 6.59 2.53 10.32
C GLY A 139 7.36 3.78 10.76
N LEU A 140 8.24 4.31 9.91
CA LEU A 140 8.91 5.59 10.16
C LEU A 140 7.90 6.75 10.16
N CYS A 141 6.99 6.80 9.20
CA CYS A 141 5.95 7.82 9.12
C CYS A 141 5.05 7.83 10.36
N MET A 142 4.71 6.66 10.91
CA MET A 142 3.96 6.53 12.17
C MET A 142 4.73 7.14 13.34
N ARG A 143 6.01 6.80 13.50
CA ARG A 143 6.87 7.33 14.58
C ARG A 143 7.05 8.84 14.50
N LEU A 144 7.11 9.38 13.28
CA LEU A 144 7.22 10.82 13.05
C LEU A 144 5.89 11.56 13.21
N SER A 145 4.75 10.90 12.96
CA SER A 145 3.41 11.47 13.10
C SER A 145 2.86 11.42 14.53
N ALA A 146 3.47 10.63 15.42
CA ALA A 146 3.05 10.43 16.81
C ALA A 146 3.73 11.36 17.83
N LYS A 147 4.59 12.29 17.39
CA LYS A 147 5.30 13.27 18.23
C LYS A 147 5.01 14.69 17.76
#